data_AF-A0A9P4NXA3-F1
#
_entry.id   AF-A0A9P4NXA3-F1
#
_cell.length_a   1.000
_cell.length_b   1.000
_cell.length_c   1.000
_cell.angle_alpha   90.00
_cell.angle_beta   90.00
_cell.angle_gamma   90.00
#
_symmetry.space_group_name_H-M   'P 1'
#
loop_
_entity.id
_entity.type
_entity.pdbx_description
1 polymer ?
#
loop_
_entity_poly.entity_id
_entity_poly.type
_entity_poly.pdbx_seq_one_letter_code
_entity_poly.pdbx_strand_id
1 'polypeptide(L)'
;MSNQQSSFQSQTYSSSTFSSSSNGEAPKTCSQTESTSSNPQGTIVHKTSEKPGQAPIEQTLRYDSSGKAIQDSNETGRIEDVTDADREYLERMEDEYAKREGGA
;
A
#
# COMPACT_ATOMS: atom_id res chain seq x y z
N MET A 1 -6.26 -42.60 -19.52
CA MET A 1 -6.67 -41.18 -19.62
C MET A 1 -6.02 -40.46 -18.46
N SER A 2 -5.06 -39.57 -18.72
CA SER A 2 -4.29 -38.91 -17.66
C SER A 2 -5.09 -37.72 -17.16
N ASN A 3 -5.53 -37.77 -15.90
CA ASN A 3 -6.28 -36.70 -15.24
C ASN A 3 -5.29 -35.58 -14.89
N GLN A 4 -5.16 -34.57 -15.77
CA GLN A 4 -4.42 -33.36 -15.45
C GLN A 4 -5.23 -32.53 -14.46
N GLN A 5 -5.08 -32.83 -13.17
CA GLN A 5 -5.50 -31.94 -12.10
C GLN A 5 -4.62 -30.68 -12.17
N SER A 6 -5.12 -29.60 -12.78
CA SER A 6 -4.48 -28.28 -12.68
C SER A 6 -4.48 -27.85 -11.22
N SER A 7 -3.31 -27.86 -10.58
CA SER A 7 -3.12 -27.31 -9.24
C SER A 7 -3.17 -25.78 -9.30
N PHE A 8 -4.36 -25.20 -9.18
CA PHE A 8 -4.48 -23.76 -8.97
C PHE A 8 -3.94 -23.44 -7.57
N GLN A 9 -2.77 -22.81 -7.51
CA GLN A 9 -2.16 -22.37 -6.26
C GLN A 9 -2.67 -20.96 -5.94
N SER A 10 -3.52 -20.85 -4.91
CA SER A 10 -3.81 -19.55 -4.31
C SER A 10 -2.57 -19.07 -3.54
N GLN A 11 -2.24 -17.79 -3.66
CA GLN A 11 -1.12 -17.17 -2.96
C GLN A 11 -1.65 -16.19 -1.92
N THR A 12 -1.12 -16.24 -0.71
CA THR A 12 -1.48 -15.33 0.37
C THR A 12 -0.22 -14.66 0.90
N TYR A 13 -0.24 -13.35 1.02
CA TYR A 13 0.83 -12.53 1.57
C TYR A 13 0.28 -11.67 2.69
N SER A 14 0.99 -11.57 3.80
CA SER A 14 0.63 -10.68 4.89
C SER A 14 1.86 -9.90 5.31
N SER A 15 1.69 -8.59 5.51
CA SER A 15 2.74 -7.71 6.01
C SER A 15 2.19 -6.84 7.13
N SER A 16 3.08 -6.44 8.04
CA SER A 16 2.74 -5.50 9.11
C SER A 16 3.91 -4.57 9.32
N THR A 17 3.63 -3.28 9.49
CA THR A 17 4.60 -2.23 9.72
C THR A 17 4.18 -1.45 10.95
N PHE A 18 5.13 -1.23 11.84
CA PHE A 18 4.95 -0.41 13.03
C PHE A 18 5.98 0.72 13.00
N SER A 19 5.55 1.91 13.39
CA SER A 19 6.42 3.07 13.48
C SER A 19 6.14 3.79 14.78
N SER A 20 7.20 4.13 15.50
CA SER A 20 7.14 4.83 16.78
C SER A 20 8.09 6.02 16.72
N SER A 21 7.63 7.18 17.17
CA SER A 21 8.45 8.38 17.31
C SER A 21 8.34 8.92 18.73
N SER A 22 9.49 9.29 19.31
CA SER A 22 9.62 9.77 20.69
C SER A 22 10.46 11.05 20.73
N ASN A 23 9.87 12.19 20.36
CA ASN A 23 10.51 13.51 20.47
C ASN A 23 10.12 14.22 21.78
N GLY A 24 10.35 13.57 22.93
CA GLY A 24 10.06 14.15 24.27
C GLY A 24 8.57 14.30 24.63
N GLU A 25 7.65 14.00 23.71
CA GLU A 25 6.21 13.87 23.94
C GLU A 25 5.79 12.39 24.10
N ALA A 26 4.51 12.15 24.42
CA ALA A 26 3.93 10.80 24.48
C ALA A 26 4.19 10.03 23.16
N PRO A 27 4.53 8.73 23.22
CA PRO A 27 4.89 7.95 22.04
C PRO A 27 3.73 7.92 21.04
N LYS A 28 4.00 8.39 19.81
CA LYS A 28 3.06 8.31 18.70
C LYS A 28 3.35 7.01 17.95
N THR A 29 2.56 5.98 18.21
CA THR A 29 2.64 4.69 17.52
C THR A 29 1.67 4.65 16.34
N CYS A 30 2.20 4.43 15.15
CA CYS A 30 1.42 4.11 13.96
C CYS A 30 1.58 2.63 13.65
N SER A 31 0.49 1.94 13.32
CA SER A 31 0.54 0.57 12.83
C SER A 31 -0.20 0.45 11.50
N GLN A 32 0.33 -0.39 10.62
CA GLN A 32 -0.28 -0.73 9.34
C GLN A 32 -0.17 -2.23 9.15
N THR A 33 -1.27 -2.86 8.75
CA THR A 33 -1.29 -4.26 8.36
C THR A 33 -1.88 -4.39 6.96
N GLU A 34 -1.37 -5.34 6.21
CA GLU A 34 -1.84 -5.64 4.85
C GLU A 34 -1.92 -7.15 4.67
N SER A 35 -3.01 -7.63 4.07
CA SER A 35 -3.21 -9.03 3.72
C SER A 35 -3.73 -9.15 2.30
N THR A 36 -2.94 -9.76 1.44
CA THR A 36 -3.20 -9.98 0.03
C THR A 36 -3.51 -11.46 -0.21
N SER A 37 -4.60 -11.75 -0.90
CA SER A 37 -5.01 -13.10 -1.31
C SER A 37 -5.27 -13.11 -2.80
N SER A 38 -4.47 -13.85 -3.55
CA SER A 38 -4.53 -13.94 -5.00
C SER A 38 -4.97 -15.34 -5.44
N ASN A 39 -5.95 -15.38 -6.32
CA ASN A 39 -6.44 -16.59 -6.96
C ASN A 39 -6.66 -16.33 -8.47
N PRO A 40 -6.96 -17.35 -9.28
CA PRO A 40 -7.18 -17.16 -10.72
C PRO A 40 -8.36 -16.24 -11.10
N GLN A 41 -9.27 -15.95 -10.16
CA GLN A 41 -10.39 -15.03 -10.37
C GLN A 41 -10.01 -13.58 -10.07
N GLY A 42 -8.94 -13.34 -9.30
CA GLY A 42 -8.51 -12.01 -8.93
C GLY A 42 -7.68 -11.96 -7.65
N THR A 43 -7.41 -10.74 -7.19
CA THR A 43 -6.65 -10.47 -5.97
C THR A 43 -7.48 -9.63 -5.01
N ILE A 44 -7.46 -9.97 -3.73
CA ILE A 44 -8.10 -9.19 -2.66
C ILE A 44 -7.00 -8.70 -1.72
N VAL A 45 -6.97 -7.41 -1.44
CA VAL A 45 -6.05 -6.79 -0.49
C VAL A 45 -6.85 -6.15 0.62
N HIS A 46 -6.62 -6.58 1.85
CA HIS A 46 -7.16 -5.98 3.07
C HIS A 46 -6.07 -5.16 3.73
N LYS A 47 -6.35 -3.89 4.04
CA LYS A 47 -5.41 -2.99 4.70
C LYS A 47 -6.05 -2.39 5.94
N THR A 48 -5.32 -2.38 7.04
CA THR A 48 -5.72 -1.69 8.27
C THR A 48 -4.65 -0.68 8.62
N SER A 49 -5.05 0.56 8.94
CA SER A 49 -4.15 1.60 9.43
C SER A 49 -4.67 2.17 10.75
N GLU A 50 -3.79 2.19 11.75
CA GLU A 50 -4.08 2.78 13.05
C GLU A 50 -3.12 3.95 13.30
N LYS A 51 -3.71 5.14 13.52
CA LYS A 51 -2.95 6.34 13.86
C LYS A 51 -3.21 6.72 15.32
N PRO A 52 -2.21 7.31 16.02
CA PRO A 52 -2.38 7.73 17.40
C PRO A 52 -3.56 8.69 17.54
N GLY A 53 -4.48 8.38 18.46
CA GLY A 53 -5.66 9.22 18.74
C GLY A 53 -6.75 9.16 17.67
N GLN A 54 -6.69 8.22 16.73
CA GLN A 54 -7.74 7.99 15.73
C GLN A 54 -8.25 6.54 15.83
N ALA A 55 -9.48 6.32 15.39
CA ALA A 55 -9.99 4.95 15.23
C ALA A 55 -9.24 4.24 14.09
N PRO A 56 -9.02 2.92 14.18
CA PRO A 56 -8.48 2.15 13.08
C PRO A 56 -9.33 2.29 11.82
N ILE A 57 -8.68 2.43 10.68
CA ILE A 57 -9.31 2.50 9.36
C ILE A 57 -9.04 1.17 8.65
N GLU A 58 -10.11 0.52 8.18
CA GLU A 58 -10.04 -0.69 7.38
C GLU A 58 -10.38 -0.37 5.93
N GLN A 59 -9.67 -1.00 5.00
CA GLN A 59 -9.87 -0.83 3.56
C GLN A 59 -9.78 -2.19 2.87
N THR A 60 -10.72 -2.48 1.99
CA THR A 60 -10.69 -3.67 1.13
C THR A 60 -10.56 -3.26 -0.32
N LEU A 61 -9.60 -3.85 -1.02
CA LEU A 61 -9.34 -3.62 -2.43
C LEU A 61 -9.49 -4.94 -3.16
N ARG A 62 -10.19 -4.92 -4.30
CA ARG A 62 -10.37 -6.10 -5.15
C ARG A 62 -9.83 -5.79 -6.53
N TYR A 63 -9.08 -6.71 -7.08
CA TYR A 63 -8.51 -6.65 -8.41
C TYR A 63 -9.02 -7.84 -9.21
N ASP A 64 -9.33 -7.64 -10.48
CA ASP A 64 -9.64 -8.71 -11.40
C ASP A 64 -8.37 -9.51 -11.78
N SER A 65 -8.55 -10.60 -12.54
CA SER A 65 -7.45 -11.40 -13.06
C SER A 65 -6.55 -10.67 -14.07
N SER A 66 -6.98 -9.50 -14.56
CA SER A 66 -6.20 -8.61 -15.43
C SER A 66 -5.45 -7.52 -14.64
N GLY A 67 -5.52 -7.55 -13.30
CA GLY A 67 -4.87 -6.57 -12.42
C GLY A 67 -5.59 -5.22 -12.33
N LYS A 68 -6.81 -5.10 -12.87
CA LYS A 68 -7.60 -3.87 -12.75
C LYS A 68 -8.38 -3.89 -11.44
N ALA A 69 -8.36 -2.77 -10.72
CA ALA A 69 -9.18 -2.59 -9.55
C ALA A 69 -10.67 -2.68 -9.92
N ILE A 70 -11.37 -3.64 -9.31
CA ILE A 70 -12.82 -3.74 -9.36
C ILE A 70 -13.32 -2.67 -8.38
N GLN A 71 -13.68 -1.52 -8.91
CA GLN A 71 -14.19 -0.41 -8.11
C GLN A 71 -15.51 -0.83 -7.47
N ASP A 72 -15.47 -1.20 -6.19
CA ASP A 72 -16.68 -1.36 -5.39
C ASP A 72 -17.21 0.04 -5.10
N SER A 73 -18.34 0.42 -5.72
CA SER A 73 -18.93 1.75 -5.67
C SER A 73 -19.36 2.22 -4.27
N ASN A 74 -18.97 1.51 -3.20
CA ASN A 74 -19.39 1.75 -1.82
C ASN A 74 -18.27 2.05 -0.82
N GLU A 75 -16.99 2.06 -1.20
CA GLU A 75 -15.92 2.37 -0.24
C GLU A 75 -15.14 3.63 -0.65
N THR A 76 -15.37 4.67 0.15
CA THR A 76 -14.64 5.94 0.24
C THR A 76 -13.15 5.73 0.49
N GLY A 77 -12.41 5.35 -0.55
CA GLY A 77 -10.98 5.13 -0.51
C GLY A 77 -10.42 5.24 -1.91
N ARG A 78 -10.48 6.46 -2.47
CA ARG A 78 -9.84 6.79 -3.74
C ARG A 78 -8.36 6.40 -3.61
N ILE A 79 -7.94 5.32 -4.27
CA ILE A 79 -6.52 5.09 -4.51
C ILE A 79 -6.13 6.19 -5.50
N GLU A 80 -5.60 7.30 -4.98
CA GLU A 80 -4.82 8.19 -5.82
C GLU A 80 -3.60 7.39 -6.29
N ASP A 81 -3.47 7.26 -7.61
CA ASP A 81 -2.28 6.71 -8.23
C ASP A 81 -1.08 7.54 -7.76
N VAL A 82 -0.30 6.99 -6.83
CA VAL A 82 0.83 7.67 -6.16
C VAL A 82 2.03 7.88 -7.07
N THR A 83 1.92 7.56 -8.37
CA THR A 83 2.98 7.81 -9.35
C THR A 83 3.29 9.30 -9.54
N ASP A 84 2.34 10.20 -9.31
CA ASP A 84 2.60 11.65 -9.45
C ASP A 84 3.23 12.26 -8.18
N ALA A 85 2.87 11.76 -6.98
CA ALA A 85 3.41 12.26 -5.72
C ALA A 85 4.89 11.91 -5.51
N ASP A 86 5.33 10.76 -6.03
CA ASP A 86 6.73 10.31 -5.94
C ASP A 86 7.65 11.11 -6.87
N ARG A 87 7.13 11.56 -8.03
CA ARG A 87 7.85 12.45 -8.96
C ARG A 87 8.14 13.81 -8.33
N GLU A 88 7.15 14.43 -7.68
CA GLU A 88 7.29 15.77 -7.09
C GLU A 88 8.24 15.77 -5.87
N TYR A 89 8.32 14.65 -5.16
CA TYR A 89 9.28 14.46 -4.06
C TYR A 89 10.73 14.31 -4.57
N LEU A 90 10.94 13.60 -5.68
CA LEU A 90 12.26 13.45 -6.31
C LEU A 90 12.78 14.79 -6.88
N GLU A 91 11.94 15.55 -7.58
CA GLU A 91 12.34 16.87 -8.14
C GLU A 91 12.79 17.84 -7.04
N ARG A 92 12.06 17.90 -5.91
CA ARG A 92 12.42 18.77 -4.78
C ARG A 92 13.75 18.38 -4.12
N MET A 93 14.12 17.10 -4.14
CA MET A 93 15.38 16.60 -3.60
C MET A 93 16.57 16.88 -4.54
N GLU A 94 16.37 16.90 -5.86
CA GLU A 94 17.41 17.25 -6.83
C GLU A 94 17.77 18.74 -6.81
N ASP A 95 16.78 19.62 -6.64
CA ASP A 95 16.99 21.09 -6.57
C ASP A 95 17.86 21.52 -5.37
N GLU A 96 17.80 20.81 -4.23
CA GLU A 96 18.65 21.11 -3.06
C GLU A 96 20.11 20.67 -3.26
N TYR A 97 20.37 19.63 -4.05
CA TYR A 97 21.74 19.17 -4.35
C TYR A 97 22.44 20.10 -5.35
N ALA A 98 21.72 20.61 -6.35
CA ALA A 98 22.26 21.54 -7.34
C ALA A 98 22.76 22.86 -6.71
N LYS A 99 22.10 23.33 -5.63
CA LYS A 99 22.43 24.60 -4.98
C LYS A 99 23.68 24.56 -4.10
N ARG A 100 24.19 23.37 -3.78
CA ARG A 100 25.33 23.18 -2.86
C ARG A 100 26.61 22.65 -3.51
N GLU A 101 26.56 22.04 -4.68
CA GLU A 101 27.74 21.45 -5.35
C GLU A 101 27.95 21.93 -6.81
N GLY A 102 27.26 22.97 -7.26
CA GLY A 102 27.38 23.49 -8.63
C GLY A 102 27.95 24.91 -8.69
N GLY A 103 29.28 25.03 -8.60
CA GLY A 103 29.97 26.25 -9.00
C GLY A 103 30.02 26.39 -10.52
N ALA A 104 29.31 27.38 -11.06
CA ALA A 104 29.64 28.15 -12.26
C ALA A 104 28.90 29.49 -12.19
#